data_AF-R9SKP2-F1
#
_entry.id   AF-R9SKP2-F1
#
_cell.length_a   1.000
_cell.length_b   1.000
_cell.length_c   1.000
_cell.angle_alpha   90.00
_cell.angle_beta   90.00
_cell.angle_gamma   90.00
#
_symmetry.space_group_name_H-M   'P 1'
#
loop_
_entity.id
_entity.type
_entity.pdbx_description
1 polymer ?
#
loop_
_entity_poly.entity_id
_entity_poly.type
_entity_poly.pdbx_seq_one_letter_code
_entity_poly.pdbx_strand_id
1 'polypeptide(L)'
;MSTEERIINASFHVLEENGISKTTTKKIAEEAGVSEVTLFRKFKSKDNLIEVSKKVFVEEFIKQINKIFEFDDSISVNDYLRESYLKIINLPNDDFKIIKVALEEIDGIPFEESIILKIADTIINKLKSFFKMQISKKNIRDVNPDILAINIYSVFFETIVLWKFFAKTPQYDINKYIDDFLDVLNNGILIK
;
A
#
# COMPACT_ATOMS: atom_id res chain seq x y z
N MET A 1 9.90 22.17 7.63
CA MET A 1 10.16 20.83 8.15
C MET A 1 10.79 20.95 9.52
N SER A 2 10.20 20.35 10.55
CA SER A 2 10.75 20.34 11.90
C SER A 2 12.00 19.44 12.00
N THR A 3 12.82 19.60 13.05
CA THR A 3 13.96 18.69 13.29
C THR A 3 13.49 17.24 13.46
N GLU A 4 12.31 17.03 14.02
CA GLU A 4 11.74 15.71 14.23
C GLU A 4 11.35 15.04 12.91
N GLU A 5 10.64 15.77 12.04
CA GLU A 5 10.31 15.32 10.68
C GLU A 5 11.57 14.97 9.88
N ARG A 6 12.62 15.81 9.96
CA ARG A 6 13.90 15.53 9.30
C ARG A 6 14.52 14.22 9.77
N ILE A 7 14.49 13.96 11.08
CA ILE A 7 15.02 12.72 11.67
C ILE A 7 14.20 11.50 11.24
N ILE A 8 12.86 11.62 11.24
CA ILE A 8 11.95 10.56 10.82
C ILE A 8 12.17 10.21 9.35
N ASN A 9 12.24 11.22 8.47
CA ASN A 9 12.50 11.02 7.05
C ASN A 9 13.86 10.38 6.79
N ALA A 10 14.92 10.89 7.45
CA ALA A 10 16.26 10.33 7.35
C ALA A 10 16.32 8.87 7.84
N SER A 11 15.63 8.57 8.95
CA SER A 11 15.54 7.22 9.49
C SER A 11 14.90 6.25 8.49
N PHE A 12 13.78 6.63 7.90
CA PHE A 12 13.12 5.82 6.89
C PHE A 12 13.96 5.66 5.61
N HIS A 13 14.61 6.73 5.15
CA HIS A 13 15.48 6.70 3.98
C HIS A 13 16.66 5.72 4.17
N VAL A 14 17.37 5.85 5.28
CA VAL A 14 18.47 4.93 5.61
C VAL A 14 17.97 3.50 5.73
N LEU A 15 16.80 3.29 6.34
CA LEU A 15 16.17 1.97 6.46
C LEU A 15 15.86 1.35 5.09
N GLU A 16 15.22 2.10 4.20
CA GLU A 16 14.81 1.64 2.86
C GLU A 16 16.01 1.29 1.96
N GLU A 17 17.09 2.05 2.06
CA GLU A 17 18.29 1.82 1.26
C GLU A 17 19.15 0.67 1.79
N ASN A 18 19.22 0.49 3.11
CA ASN A 18 20.22 -0.38 3.74
C ASN A 18 19.63 -1.64 4.40
N GLY A 19 18.31 -1.67 4.63
CA GLY A 19 17.66 -2.65 5.50
C GLY A 19 17.94 -2.41 6.99
N ILE A 20 17.20 -3.11 7.86
CA ILE A 20 17.25 -2.90 9.32
C ILE A 20 18.63 -3.18 9.95
N SER A 21 19.34 -4.20 9.44
CA SER A 21 20.61 -4.66 10.00
C SER A 21 21.76 -3.66 9.78
N LYS A 22 21.73 -2.93 8.67
CA LYS A 22 22.77 -1.94 8.29
C LYS A 22 22.38 -0.50 8.61
N THR A 23 21.22 -0.29 9.24
CA THR A 23 20.76 1.00 9.73
C THR A 23 21.37 1.29 11.09
N THR A 24 22.07 2.41 11.22
CA THR A 24 22.75 2.84 12.46
C THR A 24 22.37 4.26 12.85
N THR A 25 22.39 4.59 14.13
CA THR A 25 22.13 5.96 14.63
C THR A 25 23.06 6.98 14.00
N LYS A 26 24.33 6.61 13.76
CA LYS A 26 25.29 7.44 13.04
C LYS A 26 24.82 7.80 11.63
N LYS A 27 24.44 6.82 10.80
CA LYS A 27 23.95 7.07 9.43
C LYS A 27 22.70 7.95 9.44
N ILE A 28 21.77 7.68 10.36
CA ILE A 28 20.55 8.48 10.49
C ILE A 28 20.88 9.91 10.90
N ALA A 29 21.83 10.12 11.81
CA ALA A 29 22.25 11.44 12.27
C ALA A 29 22.92 12.24 11.14
N GLU A 30 23.79 11.59 10.37
CA GLU A 30 24.45 12.14 9.18
C GLU A 30 23.42 12.56 8.13
N GLU A 31 22.49 11.67 7.77
CA GLU A 31 21.41 11.93 6.80
C GLU A 31 20.48 13.05 7.28
N ALA A 32 20.12 13.04 8.57
CA ALA A 32 19.26 14.07 9.16
C ALA A 32 19.99 15.41 9.36
N GLY A 33 21.33 15.47 9.27
CA GLY A 33 22.14 16.64 9.59
C GLY A 33 22.02 17.07 11.07
N VAL A 34 22.06 16.11 12.00
CA VAL A 34 22.01 16.32 13.46
C VAL A 34 23.07 15.48 14.18
N SER A 35 23.26 15.66 15.50
CA SER A 35 24.11 14.78 16.30
C SER A 35 23.37 13.51 16.76
N GLU A 36 24.10 12.41 16.98
CA GLU A 36 23.52 11.18 17.58
C GLU A 36 22.90 11.44 18.97
N VAL A 37 23.46 12.37 19.74
CA VAL A 37 22.91 12.83 21.02
C VAL A 37 21.50 13.42 20.84
N THR A 38 21.25 14.13 19.73
CA THR A 38 19.94 14.70 19.42
C THR A 38 18.92 13.60 19.12
N LEU A 39 19.32 12.56 18.37
CA LEU A 39 18.48 11.37 18.11
C LEU A 39 18.10 10.69 19.44
N PHE A 40 19.10 10.37 20.27
CA PHE A 40 18.88 9.67 21.54
C PHE A 40 17.97 10.46 22.48
N ARG A 41 18.16 11.78 22.58
CA ARG A 41 17.31 12.63 23.43
C ARG A 41 15.84 12.56 23.04
N LYS A 42 15.54 12.57 21.74
CA LYS A 42 14.17 12.55 21.19
C LYS A 42 13.56 11.15 21.19
N PHE A 43 14.26 10.16 20.65
CA PHE A 43 13.68 8.85 20.31
C PHE A 43 14.15 7.70 21.19
N LYS A 44 15.12 7.92 22.10
CA LYS A 44 15.66 6.96 23.09
C LYS A 44 16.42 5.76 22.52
N SER A 45 15.99 5.16 21.42
CA SER A 45 16.68 4.04 20.79
C SER A 45 16.53 4.08 19.26
N LYS A 46 17.43 3.36 18.57
CA LYS A 46 17.34 3.15 17.12
C LYS A 46 16.02 2.48 16.75
N ASP A 47 15.67 1.42 17.46
CA ASP A 47 14.50 0.60 17.14
C ASP A 47 13.20 1.40 17.32
N ASN A 48 13.09 2.21 18.38
CA ASN A 48 11.95 3.10 18.55
C ASN A 48 11.88 4.17 17.45
N LEU A 49 13.01 4.73 17.01
CA LEU A 49 13.04 5.67 15.89
C LEU A 49 12.60 4.99 14.59
N ILE A 50 13.05 3.77 14.31
CA ILE A 50 12.62 2.98 13.14
C ILE A 50 11.11 2.73 13.18
N GLU A 51 10.57 2.28 14.31
CA GLU A 51 9.13 2.03 14.45
C GLU A 51 8.28 3.30 14.26
N VAL A 52 8.68 4.43 14.87
CA VAL A 52 8.02 5.71 14.66
C VAL A 52 8.09 6.13 13.18
N SER A 53 9.22 5.89 12.52
CA SER A 53 9.39 6.23 11.11
C SER A 53 8.49 5.38 10.23
N LYS A 54 8.50 4.05 10.41
CA LYS A 54 7.59 3.14 9.69
C LYS A 54 6.13 3.53 9.90
N LYS A 55 5.74 3.91 11.12
CA LYS A 55 4.39 4.36 11.46
C LYS A 55 3.97 5.60 10.66
N VAL A 56 4.82 6.61 10.56
CA VAL A 56 4.52 7.83 9.77
C VAL A 56 4.31 7.48 8.30
N PHE A 57 5.22 6.70 7.71
CA PHE A 57 5.16 6.36 6.29
C PHE A 57 3.97 5.43 5.96
N VAL A 58 3.62 4.47 6.83
CA VAL A 58 2.42 3.64 6.62
C VAL A 58 1.14 4.45 6.77
N GLU A 59 1.07 5.39 7.70
CA GLU A 59 -0.10 6.28 7.86
C GLU A 59 -0.30 7.17 6.63
N GLU A 60 0.79 7.72 6.07
CA GLU A 60 0.76 8.48 4.83
C GLU A 60 0.30 7.62 3.65
N PHE A 61 0.84 6.41 3.51
CA PHE A 61 0.44 5.49 2.45
C PHE A 61 -1.03 5.08 2.58
N ILE A 62 -1.49 4.73 3.79
CA ILE A 62 -2.90 4.42 4.08
C ILE A 62 -3.81 5.60 3.75
N LYS A 63 -3.36 6.84 3.99
CA LYS A 63 -4.12 8.03 3.59
C LYS A 63 -4.28 8.13 2.07
N GLN A 64 -3.23 7.81 1.30
CA GLN A 64 -3.32 7.74 -0.15
C GLN A 64 -4.29 6.64 -0.61
N ILE A 65 -4.16 5.44 -0.05
CA ILE A 65 -5.07 4.31 -0.32
C ILE A 65 -6.52 4.68 -0.04
N ASN A 66 -6.79 5.30 1.11
CA ASN A 66 -8.15 5.73 1.46
C ASN A 66 -8.78 6.66 0.43
N LYS A 67 -7.97 7.51 -0.20
CA LYS A 67 -8.38 8.45 -1.26
C LYS A 67 -8.53 7.76 -2.62
N ILE A 68 -7.69 6.77 -2.92
CA ILE A 68 -7.74 6.00 -4.17
C ILE A 68 -8.98 5.09 -4.24
N PHE A 69 -9.35 4.50 -3.10
CA PHE A 69 -10.50 3.58 -2.97
C PHE A 69 -11.74 4.26 -2.39
N GLU A 70 -11.77 5.59 -2.38
CA GLU A 70 -13.00 6.36 -2.13
C GLU A 70 -13.97 6.18 -3.30
N PHE A 71 -15.27 6.08 -2.98
CA PHE A 71 -16.31 5.91 -3.98
C PHE A 71 -17.55 6.71 -3.58
N ASP A 72 -18.30 7.14 -4.58
CA ASP A 72 -19.64 7.70 -4.41
C ASP A 72 -20.72 6.68 -4.81
N ASP A 73 -21.98 7.03 -4.57
CA ASP A 73 -23.11 6.16 -4.84
C ASP A 73 -23.43 5.97 -6.34
N SER A 74 -22.89 6.81 -7.22
CA SER A 74 -23.18 6.81 -8.66
C SER A 74 -22.16 6.04 -9.50
N ILE A 75 -20.95 5.81 -8.97
CA ILE A 75 -19.88 5.17 -9.71
C ILE A 75 -20.23 3.71 -10.09
N SER A 76 -19.92 3.33 -11.33
CA SER A 76 -20.11 1.96 -11.79
C SER A 76 -19.04 1.03 -11.21
N VAL A 77 -19.29 -0.30 -11.23
CA VAL A 77 -18.28 -1.29 -10.80
C VAL A 77 -17.01 -1.17 -11.65
N ASN A 78 -17.16 -1.05 -12.96
CA ASN A 78 -16.04 -0.99 -13.88
C ASN A 78 -15.22 0.28 -13.69
N ASP A 79 -15.87 1.43 -13.53
CA ASP A 79 -15.16 2.70 -13.36
C ASP A 79 -14.43 2.73 -12.02
N TYR A 80 -15.07 2.28 -10.93
CA TYR A 80 -14.41 2.20 -9.63
C TYR A 80 -13.16 1.31 -9.68
N LEU A 81 -13.28 0.08 -10.19
CA LEU A 81 -12.16 -0.85 -10.25
C LEU A 81 -11.06 -0.37 -11.21
N ARG A 82 -11.44 0.16 -12.38
CA ARG A 82 -10.47 0.72 -13.35
C ARG A 82 -9.75 1.91 -12.76
N GLU A 83 -10.47 2.88 -12.21
CA GLU A 83 -9.87 4.08 -11.66
C GLU A 83 -8.98 3.77 -10.46
N SER A 84 -9.45 2.95 -9.51
CA SER A 84 -8.64 2.58 -8.34
C SER A 84 -7.38 1.83 -8.76
N TYR A 85 -7.47 0.92 -9.74
CA TYR A 85 -6.31 0.22 -10.29
C TYR A 85 -5.31 1.17 -10.95
N LEU A 86 -5.78 2.02 -11.86
CA LEU A 86 -4.94 2.97 -12.58
C LEU A 86 -4.31 3.99 -11.62
N LYS A 87 -5.04 4.45 -10.60
CA LYS A 87 -4.51 5.36 -9.58
C LYS A 87 -3.40 4.69 -8.76
N ILE A 88 -3.60 3.46 -8.28
CA ILE A 88 -2.58 2.77 -7.47
C ILE A 88 -1.35 2.36 -8.28
N ILE A 89 -1.51 1.80 -9.49
CA ILE A 89 -0.37 1.34 -10.30
C ILE A 89 0.50 2.50 -10.79
N ASN A 90 -0.09 3.69 -10.98
CA ASN A 90 0.61 4.90 -11.40
C ASN A 90 1.16 5.72 -10.22
N LEU A 91 1.01 5.27 -8.97
CA LEU A 91 1.73 5.91 -7.87
C LEU A 91 3.25 5.88 -8.13
N PRO A 92 3.95 6.99 -7.85
CA PRO A 92 5.41 7.05 -7.86
C PRO A 92 6.05 5.88 -7.12
N ASN A 93 7.20 5.42 -7.61
CA ASN A 93 7.93 4.32 -6.95
C ASN A 93 8.31 4.67 -5.50
N ASP A 94 8.52 5.96 -5.20
CA ASP A 94 8.80 6.42 -3.84
C ASP A 94 7.64 6.16 -2.87
N ASP A 95 6.39 6.21 -3.32
CA ASP A 95 5.23 5.90 -2.48
C ASP A 95 5.17 4.41 -2.10
N PHE A 96 5.79 3.54 -2.90
CA PHE A 96 5.87 2.10 -2.67
C PHE A 96 7.01 1.66 -1.75
N LYS A 97 7.88 2.59 -1.30
CA LYS A 97 9.02 2.28 -0.42
C LYS A 97 8.61 1.58 0.87
N ILE A 98 7.48 1.96 1.47
CA ILE A 98 6.97 1.31 2.68
C ILE A 98 6.55 -0.13 2.43
N ILE A 99 6.04 -0.45 1.24
CA ILE A 99 5.70 -1.82 0.83
C ILE A 99 6.96 -2.65 0.70
N LYS A 100 8.03 -2.11 0.07
CA LYS A 100 9.32 -2.79 -0.04
C LYS A 100 9.88 -3.14 1.35
N VAL A 101 9.96 -2.15 2.24
CA VAL A 101 10.41 -2.35 3.63
C VAL A 101 9.57 -3.43 4.33
N ALA A 102 8.25 -3.37 4.18
CA ALA A 102 7.35 -4.32 4.81
C ALA A 102 7.47 -5.75 4.24
N LEU A 103 7.77 -5.91 2.94
CA LEU A 103 8.02 -7.22 2.32
C LEU A 103 9.33 -7.85 2.81
N GLU A 104 10.37 -7.05 3.03
CA GLU A 104 11.68 -7.51 3.54
C GLU A 104 11.63 -7.95 5.02
N GLU A 105 10.66 -7.45 5.79
CA GLU A 105 10.51 -7.74 7.23
C GLU A 105 9.58 -8.94 7.54
N ILE A 106 8.90 -9.53 6.55
CA ILE A 106 7.85 -10.55 6.77
C ILE A 106 8.30 -11.70 7.69
N ASP A 107 9.51 -12.21 7.52
CA ASP A 107 10.01 -13.36 8.29
C ASP A 107 10.46 -12.98 9.73
N GLY A 108 10.49 -11.68 10.06
CA GLY A 108 11.06 -11.17 11.31
C GLY A 108 10.05 -10.57 12.30
N ILE A 109 8.77 -10.50 11.96
CA ILE A 109 7.73 -9.85 12.76
C ILE A 109 6.52 -10.76 12.99
N PRO A 110 5.80 -10.62 14.12
CA PRO A 110 4.52 -11.28 14.32
C PRO A 110 3.54 -10.90 13.20
N PHE A 111 2.73 -11.86 12.76
CA PHE A 111 1.79 -11.68 11.66
C PHE A 111 0.87 -10.47 11.90
N GLU A 112 0.33 -10.33 13.11
CA GLU A 112 -0.60 -9.27 13.51
C GLU A 112 0.02 -7.86 13.49
N GLU A 113 1.35 -7.77 13.54
CA GLU A 113 2.08 -6.50 13.50
C GLU A 113 2.41 -6.04 12.08
N SER A 114 2.22 -6.94 11.09
CA SER A 114 2.60 -6.74 9.70
C SER A 114 1.96 -5.50 9.07
N ILE A 115 2.83 -4.65 8.52
CA ILE A 115 2.44 -3.47 7.74
C ILE A 115 1.70 -3.87 6.47
N ILE A 116 2.11 -4.96 5.80
CA ILE A 116 1.42 -5.46 4.60
C ILE A 116 -0.03 -5.83 4.93
N LEU A 117 -0.28 -6.47 6.06
CA LEU A 117 -1.66 -6.82 6.45
C LEU A 117 -2.51 -5.59 6.73
N LYS A 118 -1.98 -4.59 7.45
CA LYS A 118 -2.71 -3.33 7.72
C LYS A 118 -3.14 -2.64 6.42
N ILE A 119 -2.27 -2.65 5.42
CA ILE A 119 -2.54 -2.09 4.10
C ILE A 119 -3.57 -2.96 3.36
N ALA A 120 -3.40 -4.28 3.36
CA ALA A 120 -4.32 -5.23 2.76
C ALA A 120 -5.74 -5.08 3.31
N ASP A 121 -5.89 -5.07 4.64
CA ASP A 121 -7.16 -4.91 5.34
C ASP A 121 -7.83 -3.60 4.98
N THR A 122 -7.06 -2.51 4.85
CA THR A 122 -7.59 -1.21 4.44
C THR A 122 -8.24 -1.29 3.05
N ILE A 123 -7.55 -1.90 2.08
CA ILE A 123 -8.04 -2.02 0.70
C ILE A 123 -9.23 -3.00 0.63
N ILE A 124 -9.10 -4.18 1.23
CA ILE A 124 -10.14 -5.22 1.23
C ILE A 124 -11.43 -4.68 1.87
N ASN A 125 -11.34 -3.94 2.98
CA ASN A 125 -12.53 -3.38 3.62
C ASN A 125 -13.23 -2.31 2.76
N LYS A 126 -12.46 -1.49 2.03
CA LYS A 126 -13.02 -0.52 1.07
C LYS A 126 -13.72 -1.22 -0.09
N LEU A 127 -13.06 -2.18 -0.72
CA LEU A 127 -13.63 -3.00 -1.80
C LEU A 127 -14.89 -3.74 -1.34
N LYS A 128 -14.86 -4.37 -0.16
CA LYS A 128 -16.01 -5.07 0.43
C LYS A 128 -17.19 -4.12 0.63
N SER A 129 -16.94 -2.92 1.16
CA SER A 129 -17.98 -1.91 1.36
C SER A 129 -18.61 -1.48 0.05
N PHE A 130 -17.78 -1.25 -0.98
CA PHE A 130 -18.23 -0.96 -2.34
C PHE A 130 -19.09 -2.09 -2.92
N PHE A 131 -18.64 -3.34 -2.83
CA PHE A 131 -19.41 -4.47 -3.37
C PHE A 131 -20.73 -4.70 -2.63
N LYS A 132 -20.77 -4.51 -1.31
CA LYS A 132 -22.04 -4.55 -0.56
C LYS A 132 -23.05 -3.52 -1.09
N MET A 133 -22.59 -2.30 -1.38
CA MET A 133 -23.43 -1.26 -1.99
C MET A 133 -23.91 -1.66 -3.38
N GLN A 134 -23.05 -2.23 -4.22
CA GLN A 134 -23.43 -2.62 -5.58
C GLN A 134 -24.35 -3.84 -5.62
N ILE A 135 -24.23 -4.77 -4.67
CA ILE A 135 -25.19 -5.88 -4.47
C ILE A 135 -26.56 -5.33 -4.07
N SER A 136 -26.62 -4.39 -3.12
CA SER A 136 -27.92 -3.84 -2.67
C SER A 136 -28.63 -3.06 -3.77
N LYS A 137 -27.87 -2.40 -4.65
CA LYS A 137 -28.37 -1.73 -5.86
C LYS A 137 -28.73 -2.70 -7.00
N LYS A 138 -28.46 -3.99 -6.85
CA LYS A 138 -28.62 -5.03 -7.89
C LYS A 138 -27.80 -4.77 -9.15
N ASN A 139 -26.66 -4.09 -9.02
CA ASN A 139 -25.71 -3.90 -10.12
C ASN A 139 -24.81 -5.14 -10.32
N ILE A 140 -24.62 -5.92 -9.26
CA ILE A 140 -23.90 -7.21 -9.28
C ILE A 140 -24.76 -8.29 -8.62
N ARG A 141 -24.56 -9.55 -9.03
CA ARG A 141 -25.28 -10.70 -8.48
C ARG A 141 -24.96 -10.91 -6.99
N ASP A 142 -25.84 -11.63 -6.29
CA ASP A 142 -25.65 -11.95 -4.87
C ASP A 142 -24.49 -12.92 -4.68
N VAL A 143 -23.30 -12.36 -4.46
CA VAL A 143 -22.05 -13.07 -4.17
C VAL A 143 -21.59 -12.74 -2.77
N ASN A 144 -20.70 -13.56 -2.22
CA ASN A 144 -20.01 -13.21 -0.99
C ASN A 144 -19.07 -12.00 -1.24
N PRO A 145 -19.34 -10.82 -0.64
CA PRO A 145 -18.56 -9.61 -0.90
C PRO A 145 -17.15 -9.66 -0.32
N ASP A 146 -16.92 -10.45 0.73
CA ASP A 146 -15.58 -10.67 1.31
C ASP A 146 -14.69 -11.44 0.33
N ILE A 147 -15.22 -12.53 -0.23
CA ILE A 147 -14.50 -13.33 -1.23
C ILE A 147 -14.21 -12.49 -2.47
N LEU A 148 -15.19 -11.73 -2.96
CA LEU A 148 -14.97 -10.86 -4.12
C LEU A 148 -13.89 -9.80 -3.83
N ALA A 149 -13.95 -9.12 -2.68
CA ALA A 149 -12.95 -8.12 -2.29
C ALA A 149 -11.53 -8.70 -2.21
N ILE A 150 -11.38 -9.89 -1.60
CA ILE A 150 -10.08 -10.58 -1.50
C ILE A 150 -9.54 -10.94 -2.90
N ASN A 151 -10.39 -11.45 -3.80
CA ASN A 151 -9.96 -11.80 -5.16
C ASN A 151 -9.48 -10.57 -5.94
N ILE A 152 -10.23 -9.47 -5.90
CA ILE A 152 -9.82 -8.22 -6.55
C ILE A 152 -8.52 -7.68 -5.95
N TYR A 153 -8.42 -7.65 -4.62
CA TYR A 153 -7.19 -7.24 -3.93
C TYR A 153 -6.00 -8.11 -4.36
N SER A 154 -6.18 -9.44 -4.42
CA SER A 154 -5.10 -10.37 -4.78
C SER A 154 -4.54 -10.09 -6.17
N VAL A 155 -5.41 -9.89 -7.17
CA VAL A 155 -4.98 -9.55 -8.53
C VAL A 155 -4.29 -8.20 -8.60
N PHE A 156 -4.83 -7.18 -7.92
CA PHE A 156 -4.21 -5.85 -7.90
C PHE A 156 -2.85 -5.89 -7.22
N PHE A 157 -2.76 -6.53 -6.06
CA PHE A 157 -1.54 -6.64 -5.28
C PHE A 157 -0.45 -7.41 -6.03
N GLU A 158 -0.78 -8.59 -6.58
CA GLU A 158 0.20 -9.42 -7.30
C GLU A 158 0.75 -8.69 -8.54
N THR A 159 -0.11 -8.02 -9.32
CA THR A 159 0.33 -7.28 -10.51
C THR A 159 1.22 -6.10 -10.15
N ILE A 160 0.83 -5.31 -9.14
CA ILE A 160 1.65 -4.22 -8.62
C ILE A 160 3.01 -4.76 -8.17
N VAL A 161 3.02 -5.86 -7.41
CA VAL A 161 4.25 -6.43 -6.87
C VAL A 161 5.20 -6.89 -7.98
N LEU A 162 4.68 -7.65 -8.94
CA LEU A 162 5.47 -8.14 -10.09
C LEU A 162 6.03 -7.00 -10.93
N TRP A 163 5.24 -5.96 -11.19
CA TRP A 163 5.63 -4.88 -12.10
C TRP A 163 6.54 -3.84 -11.43
N LYS A 164 6.27 -3.48 -10.17
CA LYS A 164 7.02 -2.44 -9.44
C LYS A 164 8.30 -2.96 -8.79
N PHE A 165 8.29 -4.17 -8.22
CA PHE A 165 9.45 -4.66 -7.45
C PHE A 165 10.29 -5.68 -8.21
N PHE A 166 9.68 -6.52 -9.03
CA PHE A 166 10.43 -7.55 -9.77
C PHE A 166 10.83 -7.12 -11.19
N ALA A 167 10.53 -5.87 -11.56
CA ALA A 167 10.77 -5.30 -12.89
C ALA A 167 10.30 -6.22 -14.03
N LYS A 168 9.32 -7.10 -13.77
CA LYS A 168 8.58 -7.85 -14.78
C LYS A 168 7.56 -6.91 -15.38
N THR A 169 8.05 -5.83 -15.98
CA THR A 169 7.22 -4.88 -16.71
C THR A 169 6.39 -5.68 -17.70
N PRO A 170 5.07 -5.50 -17.73
CA PRO A 170 4.23 -6.26 -18.63
C PRO A 170 4.69 -5.96 -20.06
N GLN A 171 4.75 -6.98 -20.91
CA GLN A 171 4.85 -6.79 -22.37
C GLN A 171 3.57 -6.15 -22.96
N TYR A 172 2.65 -5.69 -22.11
CA TYR A 172 1.29 -5.32 -22.44
C TYR A 172 0.94 -3.97 -21.80
N ASP A 173 0.06 -3.23 -22.47
CA ASP A 173 -0.46 -1.94 -22.00
C ASP A 173 -1.31 -2.09 -20.73
N ILE A 174 -1.11 -1.21 -19.74
CA ILE A 174 -1.79 -1.26 -18.44
C ILE A 174 -3.31 -1.08 -18.58
N ASN A 175 -3.76 -0.20 -19.49
CA ASN A 175 -5.19 0.00 -19.74
C ASN A 175 -5.80 -1.25 -20.36
N LYS A 176 -5.09 -1.85 -21.34
CA LYS A 176 -5.52 -3.12 -21.92
C LYS A 176 -5.62 -4.24 -20.87
N TYR A 177 -4.64 -4.34 -19.97
CA TYR A 177 -4.68 -5.33 -18.90
C TYR A 177 -5.93 -5.19 -18.03
N ILE A 178 -6.24 -3.97 -17.57
CA ILE A 178 -7.41 -3.76 -16.70
C ILE A 178 -8.72 -3.94 -17.47
N ASP A 179 -8.76 -3.56 -18.75
CA ASP A 179 -9.94 -3.79 -19.60
C ASP A 179 -10.23 -5.29 -19.79
N ASP A 180 -9.20 -6.08 -20.13
CA ASP A 180 -9.31 -7.53 -20.29
C ASP A 180 -9.68 -8.21 -18.95
N PHE A 181 -9.09 -7.76 -17.84
CA PHE A 181 -9.45 -8.26 -16.51
C PHE A 181 -10.91 -7.96 -16.15
N LEU A 182 -11.39 -6.74 -16.42
CA LEU A 182 -12.78 -6.36 -16.14
C LEU A 182 -13.76 -7.11 -17.03
N ASP A 183 -13.43 -7.42 -18.28
CA ASP A 183 -14.24 -8.27 -19.15
C ASP A 183 -14.42 -9.68 -18.55
N VAL A 184 -13.32 -10.33 -18.15
CA VAL A 184 -13.35 -11.65 -17.50
C VAL A 184 -14.18 -11.59 -16.21
N LEU A 185 -13.97 -10.57 -15.38
CA LEU A 185 -14.71 -10.37 -14.14
C LEU A 185 -16.22 -10.22 -14.41
N ASN A 186 -16.60 -9.36 -15.35
CA ASN A 186 -17.99 -9.03 -15.66
C ASN A 186 -18.79 -10.23 -16.16
N ASN A 187 -18.18 -11.06 -17.00
CA ASN A 187 -18.76 -12.32 -17.43
C ASN A 187 -19.02 -13.30 -16.27
N GLY A 188 -18.32 -13.10 -15.13
CA GLY A 188 -18.50 -13.85 -13.91
C GLY A 188 -19.45 -13.21 -12.87
N ILE A 189 -19.78 -11.91 -12.92
CA ILE A 189 -20.47 -11.23 -11.81
C ILE A 189 -21.70 -10.36 -12.15
N LEU A 190 -21.84 -9.90 -13.39
CA LEU A 190 -22.95 -8.99 -13.75
C LEU A 190 -24.29 -9.72 -13.85
N ILE A 191 -25.37 -9.00 -13.51
CA ILE A 191 -26.73 -9.45 -13.80
C ILE A 191 -27.01 -9.13 -15.28
N LYS A 192 -27.42 -10.16 -16.05
CA LYS A 192 -27.79 -10.03 -17.46
C LYS A 192 -29.15 -9.36 -17.61
#